data_AF-A0A9W8ARF2-F1
#
_entry.id   AF-A0A9W8ARF2-F1
#
_cell.length_a   1.000
_cell.length_b   1.000
_cell.length_c   1.000
_cell.angle_alpha   90.00
_cell.angle_beta   90.00
_cell.angle_gamma   90.00
#
_symmetry.space_group_name_H-M   'P 1'
#
loop_
_entity.id
_entity.type
_entity.pdbx_description
1 polymer ?
#
loop_
_entity_poly.entity_id
_entity_poly.type
_entity_poly.pdbx_seq_one_letter_code
_entity_poly.pdbx_strand_id
1 'polypeptide(L)'
;MVPAAIVPLDALPLTPVGKIDRKALPKHMFAPQSTDASSVPRTPIEDQLIHIVAQVLNIPQETISPLDTFFQLGGDSLSAIRLSAHCRDQGLKLTIPRLFERPMLSDIA
;
A
#
# COMPACT_ATOMS: atom_id res chain seq x y z
N MET A 1 -16.05 -8.76 1.10
CA MET A 1 -15.51 -8.09 -0.11
C MET A 1 -15.70 -6.60 0.08
N VAL A 2 -14.61 -5.83 0.28
CA VAL A 2 -14.64 -4.37 0.46
C VAL A 2 -13.68 -3.76 -0.59
N PRO A 3 -14.10 -2.77 -1.39
CA PRO A 3 -13.23 -2.13 -2.39
C PRO A 3 -12.09 -1.34 -1.73
N ALA A 4 -10.89 -1.39 -2.30
CA ALA A 4 -9.73 -0.62 -1.82
C ALA A 4 -9.82 0.88 -2.14
N ALA A 5 -10.63 1.26 -3.13
CA ALA A 5 -10.88 2.66 -3.50
C ALA A 5 -12.31 2.80 -4.04
N ILE A 6 -12.94 3.94 -3.73
CA ILE A 6 -14.23 4.35 -4.29
C ILE A 6 -14.02 5.72 -4.90
N VAL A 7 -14.24 5.85 -6.22
CA VAL A 7 -14.07 7.11 -6.94
C VAL A 7 -15.42 7.56 -7.48
N PRO A 8 -15.94 8.73 -7.07
CA PRO A 8 -17.15 9.28 -7.65
C PRO A 8 -16.88 9.71 -9.09
N LEU A 9 -17.85 9.45 -9.96
CA LEU A 9 -17.85 9.88 -11.36
C LEU A 9 -19.15 10.60 -11.64
N ASP A 10 -19.08 11.74 -12.32
CA ASP A 10 -20.27 12.47 -12.76
C ASP A 10 -21.04 11.70 -13.83
N ALA A 11 -20.33 10.95 -14.68
CA ALA A 11 -20.91 10.11 -15.71
C ALA A 11 -20.04 8.87 -16.00
N LEU A 12 -20.68 7.76 -16.38
CA LEU A 12 -19.99 6.55 -16.81
C LEU A 12 -19.47 6.75 -18.25
N PRO A 13 -18.18 6.51 -18.52
CA PRO A 13 -17.67 6.56 -19.88
C PRO A 13 -18.27 5.40 -20.68
N LEU A 14 -18.85 5.72 -21.84
CA LEU A 14 -19.45 4.75 -22.75
C LEU A 14 -18.68 4.72 -24.07
N THR A 15 -18.54 3.53 -24.63
CA THR A 15 -18.14 3.30 -26.02
C THR A 15 -19.21 3.86 -26.98
N PRO A 16 -18.89 4.04 -28.28
CA PRO A 16 -19.86 4.51 -29.29
C PRO A 16 -21.13 3.66 -29.41
N VAL A 17 -21.08 2.40 -28.96
CA VAL A 17 -22.21 1.45 -28.96
C VAL A 17 -22.93 1.41 -27.60
N GLY A 18 -22.63 2.33 -26.69
CA GLY A 18 -23.31 2.48 -25.40
C GLY A 18 -22.89 1.50 -24.29
N LYS A 19 -21.85 0.68 -24.51
CA LYS A 19 -21.26 -0.16 -23.44
C LYS A 19 -20.26 0.63 -22.61
N ILE A 20 -20.10 0.30 -21.32
CA ILE A 20 -19.09 0.93 -20.45
C ILE A 20 -17.67 0.75 -21.03
N ASP A 21 -16.96 1.85 -21.22
CA ASP A 21 -15.56 1.84 -21.62
C ASP A 21 -14.65 1.79 -20.38
N ARG A 22 -14.27 0.57 -19.99
CA ARG A 22 -13.38 0.34 -18.85
C ARG A 22 -11.99 0.95 -19.02
N LYS A 23 -11.53 1.18 -20.25
CA LYS A 23 -10.20 1.78 -20.51
C LYS A 23 -10.21 3.28 -20.30
N ALA A 24 -11.36 3.90 -20.50
CA ALA A 24 -11.59 5.32 -20.27
C ALA A 24 -11.93 5.65 -18.82
N LEU A 25 -12.16 4.64 -17.96
CA LEU A 25 -12.25 4.89 -16.52
C LEU A 25 -10.93 5.52 -16.03
N PRO A 26 -11.00 6.57 -15.19
CA PRO A 26 -9.81 7.15 -14.63
C PRO A 26 -9.03 6.06 -13.92
N LYS A 27 -7.79 5.85 -14.36
CA LYS A 27 -6.88 4.98 -13.63
C LYS A 27 -6.79 5.55 -12.23
N HIS A 28 -7.03 4.71 -11.23
CA HIS A 28 -6.63 5.03 -9.87
C HIS A 28 -5.10 5.17 -9.89
N MET A 29 -4.61 6.38 -10.12
CA MET A 29 -3.37 6.76 -9.49
C MET A 29 -3.76 6.85 -8.03
N PHE A 30 -3.35 5.84 -7.25
CA PHE A 30 -3.02 6.13 -5.86
C PHE A 30 -2.02 7.26 -5.96
N ALA A 31 -2.50 8.51 -5.87
CA ALA A 31 -1.61 9.62 -5.73
C ALA A 31 -0.79 9.23 -4.50
N PRO A 32 0.54 9.09 -4.60
CA PRO A 32 1.32 9.10 -3.38
C PRO A 32 0.82 10.35 -2.66
N GLN A 33 0.28 10.18 -1.46
CA GLN A 33 0.16 11.33 -0.58
C GLN A 33 1.60 11.69 -0.30
N SER A 34 2.19 12.47 -1.20
CA SER A 34 3.43 13.19 -1.03
C SER A 34 3.15 14.32 -0.03
N THR A 35 2.61 13.97 1.14
CA THR A 35 2.90 14.66 2.38
C THR A 35 4.36 14.37 2.63
N ASP A 36 5.22 15.25 2.11
CA ASP A 36 6.65 15.39 2.40
C ASP A 36 7.28 14.13 3.04
N ALA A 37 7.57 13.12 2.22
CA ALA A 37 8.30 11.91 2.63
C ALA A 37 9.68 12.21 3.25
N SER A 38 10.12 13.47 3.17
CA SER A 38 11.36 13.97 3.75
C SER A 38 11.22 14.48 5.20
N SER A 39 10.02 14.49 5.80
CA SER A 39 9.78 15.10 7.12
C SER A 39 9.34 14.13 8.23
N VAL A 40 9.10 12.85 7.95
CA VAL A 40 8.72 11.90 9.00
C VAL A 40 10.00 11.37 9.67
N PRO A 41 10.16 11.52 11.00
CA PRO A 41 11.33 11.00 11.70
C PRO A 41 11.34 9.48 11.60
N ARG A 42 12.30 8.93 10.83
CA ARG A 42 12.46 7.49 10.71
C ARG A 42 12.90 6.90 12.04
N THR A 43 12.08 6.03 12.60
CA THR A 43 12.54 5.18 13.71
C THR A 43 13.35 4.00 13.16
N PRO A 44 14.26 3.40 13.95
CA PRO A 44 15.01 2.22 13.52
C PRO A 44 14.08 1.05 13.12
N ILE A 45 12.91 0.97 13.76
CA ILE A 45 11.89 -0.04 13.49
C ILE A 45 11.22 0.22 12.13
N GLU A 46 10.94 1.48 11.80
CA GLU A 46 10.39 1.87 10.49
C GLU A 46 11.36 1.53 9.36
N ASP A 47 12.66 1.86 9.49
CA ASP A 47 13.65 1.52 8.46
C ASP A 47 13.76 0.00 8.26
N GLN A 48 13.70 -0.78 9.35
CA GLN A 48 13.68 -2.24 9.28
C GLN A 48 12.41 -2.75 8.60
N LEU A 49 11.25 -2.16 8.89
CA LEU A 49 9.98 -2.53 8.26
C LEU A 49 9.99 -2.20 6.75
N ILE A 50 10.43 -1.00 6.37
CA ILE A 50 10.56 -0.58 4.96
C ILE A 50 11.51 -1.53 4.20
N HIS A 51 12.62 -1.93 4.82
CA HIS A 51 13.53 -2.91 4.23
C HIS A 51 12.85 -4.26 3.95
N ILE A 52 12.09 -4.78 4.90
CA ILE A 52 11.35 -6.05 4.74
C ILE A 52 10.26 -5.90 3.67
N VAL A 53 9.54 -4.78 3.63
CA VAL A 53 8.51 -4.51 2.61
C VAL A 53 9.12 -4.45 1.22
N ALA A 54 10.26 -3.77 1.05
CA ALA A 54 11.00 -3.70 -0.21
C ALA A 54 11.36 -5.10 -0.73
N GLN A 55 11.82 -5.99 0.16
CA GLN A 55 12.14 -7.38 -0.18
C GLN A 55 10.90 -8.19 -0.57
N VAL A 56 9.80 -8.04 0.17
CA VAL A 56 8.57 -8.81 -0.07
C VAL A 56 7.86 -8.39 -1.35
N LEU A 57 7.82 -7.09 -1.64
CA LEU A 57 7.15 -6.52 -2.81
C LEU A 57 8.08 -6.41 -4.02
N ASN A 58 9.38 -6.66 -3.86
CA ASN A 58 10.41 -6.53 -4.89
C ASN A 58 10.43 -5.15 -5.55
N ILE A 59 10.34 -4.10 -4.72
CA ILE A 59 10.38 -2.69 -5.12
C ILE A 59 11.56 -1.98 -4.43
N PRO A 60 12.16 -0.96 -5.04
CA PRO A 60 13.25 -0.22 -4.43
C PRO A 60 12.78 0.50 -3.16
N GLN A 61 13.59 0.41 -2.09
CA GLN A 61 13.30 0.99 -0.77
C GLN A 61 13.04 2.50 -0.84
N GLU A 62 13.70 3.20 -1.77
CA GLU A 62 13.58 4.63 -2.03
C GLU A 62 12.17 5.06 -2.47
N THR A 63 11.37 4.13 -2.97
CA THR A 63 9.98 4.38 -3.43
C THR A 63 8.95 4.19 -2.30
N ILE A 64 9.38 3.71 -1.13
CA ILE A 64 8.49 3.42 0.01
C ILE A 64 8.55 4.57 1.00
N SER A 65 7.42 5.22 1.25
CA SER A 65 7.24 6.20 2.32
C SER A 65 6.71 5.53 3.60
N PRO A 66 7.08 6.00 4.81
CA PRO A 66 6.46 5.53 6.06
C PRO A 66 4.94 5.75 6.12
N LEU A 67 4.45 6.72 5.34
CA LEU A 67 3.02 7.06 5.24
C LEU A 67 2.27 6.19 4.21
N ASP A 68 2.99 5.41 3.40
CA ASP A 68 2.36 4.54 2.41
C ASP A 68 1.71 3.33 3.10
N THR A 69 0.60 2.91 2.52
CA THR A 69 -0.05 1.68 2.94
C THR A 69 0.55 0.48 2.22
N PHE A 70 0.73 -0.65 2.93
CA PHE A 70 1.24 -1.89 2.32
C PHE A 70 0.45 -2.32 1.07
N PHE A 71 -0.88 -2.19 1.11
CA PHE A 71 -1.76 -2.49 -0.03
C PHE A 71 -1.67 -1.47 -1.18
N GLN A 72 -1.32 -0.20 -0.90
CA GLN A 72 -1.10 0.81 -1.94
C GLN A 72 0.18 0.54 -2.74
N LEU A 73 1.20 -0.02 -2.07
CA LEU A 73 2.46 -0.45 -2.67
C LEU A 73 2.34 -1.73 -3.53
N GLY A 74 1.13 -2.29 -3.66
CA GLY A 74 0.87 -3.53 -4.41
C GLY A 74 0.87 -4.79 -3.55
N GLY A 75 0.85 -4.66 -2.22
CA GLY A 75 0.72 -5.78 -1.31
C GLY A 75 -0.64 -6.49 -1.42
N ASP A 76 -0.61 -7.81 -1.37
CA ASP A 76 -1.79 -8.68 -1.31
C ASP A 76 -1.77 -9.58 -0.06
N SER A 77 -2.76 -10.48 0.08
CA SER A 77 -2.83 -11.38 1.23
C SER A 77 -1.64 -12.34 1.33
N LEU A 78 -1.09 -12.81 0.21
CA LEU A 78 0.05 -13.73 0.21
C LEU A 78 1.33 -12.99 0.62
N SER A 79 1.49 -11.78 0.13
CA SER A 79 2.58 -10.87 0.45
C SER A 79 2.53 -10.44 1.92
N ALA A 80 1.34 -10.20 2.47
CA ALA A 80 1.15 -9.91 3.90
C ALA A 80 1.55 -11.11 4.79
N ILE A 81 1.25 -12.34 4.37
CA ILE A 81 1.70 -13.55 5.09
C ILE A 81 3.23 -13.61 5.10
N ARG A 82 3.88 -13.41 3.93
CA ARG A 82 5.34 -13.38 3.81
C ARG A 82 5.96 -12.27 4.68
N LEU A 83 5.38 -11.07 4.65
CA LEU A 83 5.79 -9.94 5.48
C LEU A 83 5.76 -10.31 6.97
N SER A 84 4.67 -10.92 7.43
CA SER A 84 4.52 -11.32 8.83
C SER A 84 5.54 -12.37 9.26
N ALA A 85 5.93 -13.28 8.37
CA ALA A 85 6.97 -14.27 8.61
C ALA A 85 8.35 -13.61 8.73
N HIS A 86 8.72 -12.75 7.78
CA HIS A 86 9.99 -12.04 7.81
C HIS A 86 10.12 -11.09 9.01
N CYS A 87 9.04 -10.38 9.38
CA CYS A 87 9.01 -9.54 10.57
C CYS A 87 9.27 -10.38 11.84
N ARG A 88 8.65 -11.56 11.93
CA ARG A 88 8.82 -12.46 13.08
C ARG A 88 10.27 -12.95 13.22
N ASP A 89 10.92 -13.30 12.11
CA ASP A 89 12.33 -13.72 12.11
C ASP A 89 13.26 -12.60 12.60
N GLN A 90 12.85 -11.35 12.39
CA GLN A 90 13.55 -10.14 12.81
C GLN A 90 13.14 -9.66 14.22
N GLY A 91 12.32 -10.44 14.95
CA GLY A 91 11.86 -10.11 16.29
C GLY A 91 10.68 -9.12 16.35
N LEU A 92 10.17 -8.67 15.20
CA LEU A 92 9.04 -7.76 15.09
C LEU A 92 7.72 -8.56 15.13
N LYS A 93 6.84 -8.24 16.09
CA LYS A 93 5.52 -8.85 16.22
C LYS A 93 4.49 -8.15 15.33
N LEU A 94 4.62 -8.32 14.02
CA LEU A 94 3.63 -7.85 13.05
C LEU A 94 2.58 -8.94 12.83
N THR A 95 1.32 -8.63 13.14
CA THR A 95 0.19 -9.52 12.91
C THR A 95 -0.62 -9.05 11.71
N ILE A 96 -1.14 -10.00 10.92
CA ILE A 96 -1.94 -9.69 9.73
C ILE A 96 -3.15 -8.80 10.08
N PRO A 97 -3.93 -9.05 11.16
CA PRO A 97 -5.02 -8.16 11.55
C PRO A 97 -4.57 -6.71 11.77
N ARG A 98 -3.41 -6.52 12.39
CA ARG A 98 -2.85 -5.18 12.66
C ARG A 98 -2.48 -4.45 11.37
N LEU A 99 -2.05 -5.17 10.34
CA LEU A 99 -1.76 -4.61 9.01
C LEU A 99 -3.05 -4.20 8.26
N PHE A 100 -4.20 -4.82 8.56
CA PHE A 100 -5.49 -4.40 8.02
C PHE A 100 -6.15 -3.27 8.83
N GLU A 101 -5.98 -3.26 10.15
CA GLU A 101 -6.52 -2.23 11.05
C GLU A 101 -5.75 -0.92 10.96
N ARG A 102 -4.43 -1.00 10.76
CA ARG A 102 -3.52 0.13 10.66
C ARG A 102 -2.72 0.02 9.37
N PRO A 103 -3.20 0.66 8.28
CA PRO A 103 -2.67 0.43 6.95
C PRO A 103 -1.30 1.09 6.72
N MET A 104 -0.99 2.20 7.41
CA MET A 104 0.26 2.96 7.24
C MET A 104 1.44 2.28 7.91
N LEU A 105 2.62 2.29 7.28
CA LEU A 105 3.83 1.67 7.84
C LEU A 105 4.25 2.31 9.18
N SER A 106 4.09 3.63 9.34
CA SER A 106 4.35 4.36 10.57
C SER A 106 3.48 3.93 11.76
N ASP A 107 2.30 3.39 11.49
CA ASP A 107 1.35 2.98 12.54
C ASP A 107 1.63 1.57 13.09
N ILE A 108 2.46 0.81 12.38
CA ILE A 108 2.78 -0.59 12.66
C ILE A 108 4.13 -0.74 13.36
N ALA A 109 5.03 0.22 13.18
CA ALA A 109 6.32 0.32 13.86
C ALA A 109 6.20 0.54 15.38
#